data_AF-A0A2E2Y3X2-F1
#
_entry.id   AF-A0A2E2Y3X2-F1
#
_cell.length_a   1.000
_cell.length_b   1.000
_cell.length_c   1.000
_cell.angle_alpha   90.00
_cell.angle_beta   90.00
_cell.angle_gamma   90.00
#
_symmetry.space_group_name_H-M   'P 1'
#
loop_
_entity.id
_entity.type
_entity.pdbx_description
1 polymer ?
#
loop_
_entity_poly.entity_id
_entity_poly.type
_entity_poly.pdbx_seq_one_letter_code
_entity_poly.pdbx_strand_id
1 'polypeptide(L)'
;MPKIKFLKENIEIDVPEGASLRKECGRVSINTNQGFNGFGAGINKIMNCHGLGMCGTCRVNIVKGAENCNNMTVREKMKFKYLPVPDPLPCMAFVGNEDTMRLACMVRVHGDIEVETGPELDLFGENFFS
;
A
#
# COMPACT_ATOMS: atom_id res chain seq x y z
N MET A 1 0.51 8.49 -20.72
CA MET A 1 1.37 7.75 -19.78
C MET A 1 0.96 8.19 -18.39
N PRO A 2 0.42 7.30 -17.56
CA PRO A 2 0.10 7.64 -16.18
C PRO A 2 1.33 8.09 -15.38
N LYS A 3 1.10 8.97 -14.41
CA LYS A 3 2.10 9.45 -13.46
C LYS A 3 1.85 8.93 -12.05
N ILE A 4 2.91 8.52 -11.38
CA ILE A 4 2.87 8.16 -9.96
C ILE A 4 3.74 9.16 -9.20
N LYS A 5 3.12 9.90 -8.28
CA LYS A 5 3.82 10.80 -7.35
C LYS A 5 3.89 10.16 -5.97
N PHE A 6 5.09 9.83 -5.52
CA PHE A 6 5.37 9.33 -4.17
C PHE A 6 5.59 10.49 -3.22
N LEU A 7 4.64 10.71 -2.31
CA LEU A 7 4.61 11.92 -1.48
C LEU A 7 5.72 11.96 -0.43
N LYS A 8 6.03 10.83 0.22
CA LYS A 8 7.07 10.76 1.26
C LYS A 8 8.47 10.92 0.69
N GLU A 9 8.71 10.33 -0.48
CA GLU A 9 10.01 10.36 -1.14
C GLU A 9 10.20 11.58 -2.05
N ASN A 10 9.13 12.34 -2.32
CA ASN A 10 9.11 13.46 -3.25
C ASN A 10 9.66 13.08 -4.64
N ILE A 11 9.23 11.90 -5.14
CA ILE A 11 9.62 11.34 -6.44
C ILE A 11 8.38 11.26 -7.33
N GLU A 12 8.51 11.67 -8.59
CA GLU A 12 7.49 11.48 -9.63
C GLU A 12 8.06 10.62 -10.76
N ILE A 13 7.28 9.66 -11.23
CA ILE A 13 7.65 8.80 -12.36
C ILE A 13 6.51 8.65 -13.35
N ASP A 14 6.86 8.60 -14.64
CA ASP A 14 5.96 8.13 -15.68
C ASP A 14 6.02 6.60 -15.77
N VAL A 15 4.86 5.99 -15.97
CA VAL A 15 4.70 4.54 -16.04
C VAL A 15 3.82 4.13 -17.23
N PRO A 16 3.94 2.89 -17.73
CA PRO A 16 2.97 2.37 -18.69
C PRO A 16 1.61 2.14 -18.02
N GLU A 17 0.55 2.20 -18.81
CA GLU A 17 -0.79 1.85 -18.34
C GLU A 17 -0.84 0.37 -17.87
N GLY A 18 -1.50 0.10 -16.76
CA GLY A 18 -1.53 -1.21 -16.10
C GLY A 18 -0.26 -1.56 -15.30
N ALA A 19 0.66 -0.60 -15.11
CA ALA A 19 1.87 -0.80 -14.33
C ALA A 19 1.55 -1.28 -12.90
N SER A 20 2.39 -2.18 -12.38
CA SER A 20 2.28 -2.65 -11.00
C SER A 20 2.98 -1.66 -10.07
N LEU A 21 2.22 -1.08 -9.13
CA LEU A 21 2.76 -0.09 -8.19
C LEU A 21 3.98 -0.62 -7.43
N ARG A 22 3.94 -1.86 -6.90
CA ARG A 22 5.09 -2.47 -6.21
C ARG A 22 6.34 -2.59 -7.08
N LYS A 23 6.19 -2.93 -8.37
CA LYS A 23 7.35 -3.03 -9.28
C LYS A 23 7.95 -1.65 -9.55
N GLU A 24 7.10 -0.65 -9.75
CA GLU A 24 7.52 0.73 -9.98
C GLU A 24 8.19 1.34 -8.75
N CYS A 25 7.66 1.11 -7.54
CA CYS A 25 8.37 1.46 -6.30
C CYS A 25 9.78 0.82 -6.26
N GLY A 26 9.88 -0.47 -6.62
CA GLY A 26 11.17 -1.17 -6.67
C GLY A 26 12.16 -0.55 -7.67
N ARG A 27 11.67 -0.08 -8.84
CA ARG A 27 12.48 0.58 -9.87
C ARG A 27 13.16 1.86 -9.35
N VAL A 28 12.49 2.59 -8.46
CA VAL A 28 13.04 3.79 -7.80
C VAL A 28 13.55 3.51 -6.37
N SER A 29 13.82 2.25 -6.04
CA SER A 29 14.37 1.84 -4.73
C SER A 29 13.50 2.15 -3.50
N ILE A 30 12.19 2.33 -3.69
CA ILE A 30 11.22 2.53 -2.61
C ILE A 30 10.80 1.17 -2.04
N ASN A 31 11.02 0.97 -0.73
CA ASN A 31 10.50 -0.19 -0.01
C ASN A 31 9.12 0.10 0.57
N THR A 32 8.09 -0.51 0.00
CA THR A 32 6.73 -0.43 0.55
C THR A 32 6.47 -1.44 1.67
N ASN A 33 7.31 -2.48 1.81
CA ASN A 33 7.13 -3.51 2.85
C ASN A 33 7.60 -2.96 4.20
N GLN A 34 6.69 -2.28 4.88
CA GLN A 34 6.90 -1.69 6.19
C GLN A 34 6.39 -2.63 7.27
N GLY A 35 6.95 -2.55 8.48
CA GLY A 35 6.40 -3.21 9.67
C GLY A 35 5.57 -2.22 10.48
N PHE A 36 6.03 -1.88 11.67
CA PHE A 36 5.34 -0.97 12.58
C PHE A 36 5.96 0.41 12.51
N ASN A 37 5.33 1.36 11.80
CA ASN A 37 5.82 2.74 11.63
C ASN A 37 7.33 2.80 11.29
N GLY A 38 7.74 1.96 10.33
CA GLY A 38 9.14 1.80 9.91
C GLY A 38 9.93 0.70 10.64
N PHE A 39 9.56 0.33 11.87
CA PHE A 39 10.18 -0.79 12.58
C PHE A 39 9.93 -2.10 11.82
N GLY A 40 10.98 -2.90 11.62
CA GLY A 40 10.90 -4.14 10.85
C GLY A 40 10.87 -3.95 9.33
N ALA A 41 10.97 -2.73 8.80
CA ALA A 41 11.02 -2.48 7.34
C ALA A 41 12.17 -3.21 6.63
N GLY A 42 13.35 -3.27 7.26
CA GLY A 42 14.50 -4.00 6.72
C GLY A 42 14.26 -5.52 6.63
N ILE A 43 13.64 -6.10 7.66
CA ILE A 43 13.27 -7.52 7.70
C ILE A 43 12.18 -7.79 6.65
N ASN A 44 11.13 -6.97 6.62
CA ASN A 44 10.00 -7.10 5.69
C ASN A 44 10.41 -6.85 4.23
N LYS A 45 11.46 -6.07 3.97
CA LYS A 45 12.05 -5.94 2.63
C LYS A 45 12.52 -7.28 2.07
N ILE A 46 13.02 -8.17 2.93
CA ILE A 46 13.55 -9.49 2.57
C ILE A 46 12.48 -10.58 2.71
N MET A 47 11.74 -10.58 3.82
CA MET A 47 10.82 -11.66 4.23
C MET A 47 9.35 -11.41 3.85
N ASN A 48 9.08 -10.57 2.86
CA ASN A 48 7.70 -10.38 2.38
C ASN A 48 7.18 -11.56 1.56
N CYS A 49 5.87 -11.58 1.31
CA CYS A 49 5.21 -12.61 0.50
C CYS A 49 5.47 -12.53 -1.02
N HIS A 50 6.54 -11.84 -1.45
CA HIS A 50 6.91 -11.62 -2.85
C HIS A 50 5.81 -11.06 -3.77
N GLY A 51 4.82 -10.37 -3.19
CA GLY A 51 3.71 -9.77 -3.94
C GLY A 51 2.49 -10.68 -4.13
N LEU A 52 2.37 -11.75 -3.34
CA LEU A 52 1.20 -12.64 -3.37
C LEU A 52 -0.04 -12.07 -2.64
N GLY A 53 0.10 -10.93 -1.96
CA GLY A 53 -0.98 -10.26 -1.21
C GLY A 53 -1.29 -10.91 0.14
N MET A 54 -0.37 -11.70 0.68
CA MET A 54 -0.61 -12.48 1.91
C MET A 54 -0.02 -11.84 3.17
N CYS A 55 1.12 -11.16 3.08
CA CYS A 55 1.78 -10.59 4.27
C CYS A 55 1.17 -9.26 4.73
N GLY A 56 0.56 -8.48 3.83
CA GLY A 56 0.00 -7.18 4.16
C GLY A 56 1.02 -6.09 4.49
N THR A 57 2.32 -6.32 4.34
CA THR A 57 3.36 -5.34 4.72
C THR A 57 3.55 -4.23 3.68
N CYS A 58 3.24 -4.48 2.40
CA CYS A 58 3.37 -3.54 1.28
C CYS A 58 2.25 -2.47 1.18
N ARG A 59 1.83 -1.92 2.31
CA ARG A 59 0.71 -0.96 2.40
C ARG A 59 1.07 0.38 1.77
N VAL A 60 0.09 0.97 1.09
CA VAL A 60 0.19 2.28 0.45
C VAL A 60 -1.17 2.96 0.51
N ASN A 61 -1.19 4.26 0.78
CA ASN A 61 -2.38 5.10 0.72
C ASN A 61 -2.44 5.81 -0.63
N ILE A 62 -3.48 5.58 -1.42
CA ILE A 62 -3.69 6.31 -2.68
C ILE A 62 -4.50 7.56 -2.35
N VAL A 63 -3.83 8.66 -2.05
CA VAL A 63 -4.48 9.88 -1.55
C VAL A 63 -5.18 10.67 -2.66
N LYS A 64 -4.80 10.46 -3.92
CA LYS A 64 -5.51 10.97 -5.10
C LYS A 64 -5.45 9.97 -6.26
N GLY A 65 -6.53 9.89 -7.03
CA GLY A 65 -6.62 9.03 -8.21
C GLY A 65 -6.86 7.55 -7.88
N ALA A 66 -7.55 7.23 -6.78
CA ALA A 66 -7.88 5.85 -6.44
C ALA A 66 -8.75 5.19 -7.52
N GLU A 67 -9.61 5.97 -8.18
CA GLU A 67 -10.43 5.62 -9.34
C GLU A 67 -9.59 5.29 -10.59
N ASN A 68 -8.36 5.80 -10.66
CA ASN A 68 -7.40 5.50 -11.72
C ASN A 68 -6.66 4.18 -11.48
N CYS A 69 -7.05 3.41 -10.46
CA CYS A 69 -6.50 2.09 -10.17
C CYS A 69 -7.53 0.99 -10.41
N ASN A 70 -7.07 -0.25 -10.53
CA ASN A 70 -7.98 -1.39 -10.50
C ASN A 70 -8.75 -1.44 -9.17
N ASN A 71 -9.97 -1.98 -9.21
CA ASN A 71 -10.78 -2.24 -8.03
C ASN A 71 -10.01 -3.05 -6.97
N MET A 72 -10.33 -2.81 -5.70
CA MET A 72 -9.78 -3.57 -4.58
C MET A 72 -10.03 -5.06 -4.76
N THR A 73 -8.94 -5.83 -4.74
CA THR A 73 -8.97 -7.27 -4.98
C THR A 73 -9.61 -8.01 -3.81
N VAL A 74 -10.12 -9.23 -4.06
CA VAL A 74 -10.62 -10.11 -3.00
C VAL A 74 -9.55 -10.37 -1.94
N ARG A 75 -8.28 -10.48 -2.34
CA ARG A 75 -7.15 -10.69 -1.40
C ARG A 75 -6.94 -9.50 -0.48
N GLU A 76 -7.03 -8.27 -1.01
CA GLU A 76 -6.95 -7.06 -0.19
C GLU A 76 -8.12 -6.99 0.79
N LYS A 77 -9.36 -7.24 0.34
CA LYS A 77 -10.54 -7.29 1.21
C LYS A 77 -10.38 -8.35 2.31
N MET A 78 -9.91 -9.54 1.95
CA MET A 78 -9.63 -10.59 2.93
C MET A 78 -8.54 -10.15 3.90
N LYS A 79 -7.42 -9.58 3.43
CA LYS A 79 -6.33 -9.14 4.31
C LYS A 79 -6.73 -8.02 5.26
N PHE A 80 -7.44 -7.01 4.79
CA PHE A 80 -7.76 -5.82 5.57
C PHE A 80 -9.03 -5.94 6.42
N LYS A 81 -10.03 -6.70 5.95
CA LYS A 81 -11.37 -6.69 6.57
C LYS A 81 -11.77 -8.03 7.20
N TYR A 82 -11.46 -9.15 6.57
CA TYR A 82 -12.07 -10.44 6.95
C TYR A 82 -11.13 -11.45 7.61
N LEU A 83 -9.84 -11.42 7.26
CA LEU A 83 -8.84 -12.40 7.68
C LEU A 83 -7.48 -11.71 7.90
N PRO A 84 -7.33 -11.00 9.02
CA PRO A 84 -6.15 -10.19 9.34
C PRO A 84 -4.95 -11.04 9.81
N VAL A 85 -4.87 -12.31 9.41
CA VAL A 85 -3.79 -13.22 9.83
C VAL A 85 -2.85 -13.53 8.67
N PRO A 86 -1.56 -13.80 8.90
CA PRO A 86 -0.90 -13.91 10.21
C PRO A 86 -0.49 -12.56 10.85
N ASP A 87 -0.59 -11.45 10.10
CA ASP A 87 -0.24 -10.12 10.57
C ASP A 87 -1.49 -9.23 10.61
N PRO A 88 -1.97 -8.82 11.81
CA PRO A 88 -3.14 -7.97 11.97
C PRO A 88 -2.83 -6.47 11.84
N LEU A 89 -1.55 -6.08 11.89
CA LEU A 89 -1.12 -4.69 11.72
C LEU A 89 -1.71 -4.01 10.47
N PRO A 90 -1.83 -4.67 9.30
CA PRO A 90 -2.36 -4.04 8.10
C PRO A 90 -3.76 -3.49 8.24
N CYS A 91 -4.59 -4.08 9.10
CA CYS A 91 -5.95 -3.61 9.33
C CYS A 91 -5.95 -2.27 10.07
N MET A 92 -4.93 -1.97 10.85
CA MET A 92 -4.86 -0.72 11.60
C MET A 92 -4.60 0.50 10.72
N ALA A 93 -3.81 0.36 9.65
CA ALA A 93 -3.68 1.42 8.64
C ALA A 93 -4.93 1.53 7.74
N PHE A 94 -5.76 0.49 7.72
CA PHE A 94 -6.94 0.44 6.86
C PHE A 94 -8.14 1.21 7.44
N VAL A 95 -8.30 1.21 8.77
CA VAL A 95 -9.38 1.95 9.45
C VAL A 95 -9.25 3.44 9.15
N GLY A 96 -10.33 4.06 8.67
CA GLY A 96 -10.38 5.46 8.26
C GLY A 96 -9.79 5.75 6.87
N ASN A 97 -9.27 4.73 6.18
CA ASN A 97 -8.73 4.81 4.82
C ASN A 97 -9.30 3.70 3.94
N GLU A 98 -10.52 3.23 4.19
CA GLU A 98 -11.06 2.02 3.58
C GLU A 98 -11.16 2.10 2.05
N ASP A 99 -11.36 3.30 1.53
CA ASP A 99 -11.48 3.56 0.09
C ASP A 99 -10.13 3.81 -0.60
N THR A 100 -9.11 4.24 0.14
CA THR A 100 -7.82 4.70 -0.40
C THR A 100 -6.66 3.74 -0.10
N MET A 101 -6.78 2.91 0.95
CA MET A 101 -5.74 2.01 1.40
C MET A 101 -5.65 0.75 0.54
N ARG A 102 -4.45 0.46 0.04
CA ARG A 102 -4.20 -0.66 -0.87
C ARG A 102 -2.92 -1.42 -0.53
N LEU A 103 -2.77 -2.60 -1.12
CA LEU A 103 -1.49 -3.31 -1.15
C LEU A 103 -0.78 -2.98 -2.46
N ALA A 104 0.43 -2.41 -2.42
CA ALA A 104 1.17 -2.03 -3.61
C ALA A 104 1.35 -3.18 -4.63
N CYS A 105 1.39 -4.43 -4.14
CA CYS A 105 1.48 -5.61 -5.01
C CYS A 105 0.21 -5.93 -5.80
N MET A 106 -0.95 -5.42 -5.38
CA MET A 106 -2.27 -5.67 -5.97
C MET A 106 -2.81 -4.47 -6.76
N VAL A 107 -2.08 -3.35 -6.77
CA VAL A 107 -2.44 -2.13 -7.50
C VAL A 107 -1.89 -2.17 -8.93
N ARG A 108 -2.77 -1.83 -9.87
CA ARG A 108 -2.54 -1.56 -11.29
C ARG A 108 -2.96 -0.13 -11.56
N VAL A 109 -2.05 0.64 -12.16
CA VAL A 109 -2.21 2.07 -12.38
C VAL A 109 -2.66 2.31 -13.83
N HIS A 110 -3.81 2.96 -14.01
CA HIS A 110 -4.41 3.27 -15.31
C HIS A 110 -4.42 4.78 -15.62
N GLY A 111 -4.21 5.62 -14.60
CA GLY A 111 -4.13 7.08 -14.72
C GLY A 111 -3.31 7.66 -13.58
N ASP A 112 -3.28 8.99 -13.49
CA ASP A 112 -2.39 9.69 -12.55
C ASP A 112 -2.82 9.46 -11.09
N ILE A 113 -1.84 9.20 -10.22
CA ILE A 113 -2.06 8.94 -8.79
C ILE A 113 -1.02 9.62 -7.90
N GLU A 114 -1.45 9.99 -6.70
CA GLU A 114 -0.57 10.40 -5.60
C GLU A 114 -0.61 9.32 -4.52
N VAL A 115 0.57 8.86 -4.11
CA VAL A 115 0.73 7.71 -3.22
C VAL A 115 1.56 8.07 -2.01
N GLU A 116 1.03 7.76 -0.83
CA GLU A 116 1.77 7.73 0.41
C GLU A 116 2.26 6.29 0.67
N THR A 117 3.57 6.11 0.71
CA THR A 117 4.21 4.80 0.96
C THR A 117 4.23 4.52 2.46
N GLY A 118 3.94 3.28 2.88
CA GLY A 118 4.09 2.94 4.31
C GLY A 118 3.27 3.84 5.25
N PRO A 119 1.95 3.96 5.06
CA PRO A 119 1.07 4.76 5.91
C PRO A 119 1.28 4.38 7.39
N GLU A 120 1.21 5.37 8.27
CA GLU A 120 1.34 5.13 9.70
C GLU A 120 0.17 4.28 10.20
N LEU A 121 0.48 3.43 11.18
CA LEU A 121 -0.51 2.66 11.92
C LEU A 121 -1.00 3.53 13.06
N ASP A 122 -2.29 3.82 13.06
CA ASP A 122 -2.96 4.35 14.25
C ASP A 122 -3.13 3.20 15.25
N LEU A 123 -2.49 3.35 16.41
CA LEU A 123 -2.40 2.32 17.47
C LEU A 123 -3.14 2.74 18.73
N PHE A 124 -3.49 4.02 18.81
CA PHE A 124 -4.11 4.63 19.98
C PHE A 124 -5.53 5.13 19.69
N GLY A 125 -5.95 5.07 18.43
CA GLY A 125 -7.35 4.91 18.06
C GLY A 125 -8.19 6.14 18.25
N GLU A 126 -7.74 7.28 17.73
CA GLU A 126 -8.68 8.40 17.51
C GLU A 126 -9.74 8.02 16.46
N ASN A 127 -9.39 7.14 15.51
CA ASN A 127 -10.28 6.64 14.44
C ASN A 127 -10.91 5.26 14.69
N PHE A 128 -10.57 4.58 15.79
CA PHE A 128 -11.08 3.22 16.08
C PHE A 128 -12.40 3.19 16.86
N PHE A 129 -12.72 4.27 17.57
CA PHE A 129 -13.89 4.39 18.46
C PHE A 129 -14.81 5.56 18.10
N SER A 130 -14.56 6.24 16.98
CA SER A 130 -15.35 7.38 16.48
C SER A 130 -16.46 6.95 15.53
#